data_AF-A0AAJ0IDJ6-F1
#
_entry.id   AF-A0AAJ0IDJ6-F1
#
_cell.length_a   1.000
_cell.length_b   1.000
_cell.length_c   1.000
_cell.angle_alpha   90.00
_cell.angle_beta   90.00
_cell.angle_gamma   90.00
#
_symmetry.space_group_name_H-M   'P 1'
#
loop_
_entity.id
_entity.type
_entity.pdbx_description
1 polymer ?
#
loop_
_entity_poly.entity_id
_entity_poly.type
_entity_poly.pdbx_seq_one_letter_code
_entity_poly.pdbx_strand_id
1 'polypeptide(L)'
;MKSLCAILFRSLHQRRPFGLDRLVTAEVTRTVGLSATIPLAFGHWQYVGNTAQGHRLNSTKANQPNDKKKPTGKGNKPKLTREEKKERKEKREKVVREFNEFIGRRKLEDWKKLCETIGLDGEFNSINSCREAIEAVHVNIYDVLDADATNQAGGKARPQRFQTPYELSEYSKRMDKIYPREDIIRSEPEGALLKHIANPRLDEEWQREKEEKMRRKKEMLKRERGN
;
A
#
# COMPACT_ATOMS: atom_id res chain seq x y z
N MET A 1 30.51 25.20 -26.65
CA MET A 1 29.26 24.54 -27.07
C MET A 1 28.81 23.60 -25.96
N LYS A 2 27.95 24.08 -25.04
CA LYS A 2 27.38 23.31 -23.93
C LYS A 2 25.88 23.63 -23.89
N SER A 3 25.05 22.71 -24.38
CA SER A 3 23.59 22.81 -24.29
C SER A 3 23.03 21.39 -24.22
N LEU A 4 21.92 21.27 -23.49
CA LEU A 4 21.06 20.09 -23.32
C LEU A 4 21.41 19.14 -22.14
N CYS A 5 21.02 19.57 -20.94
CA CYS A 5 20.51 18.67 -19.91
C CYS A 5 19.37 19.40 -19.17
N ALA A 6 18.26 19.57 -19.88
CA ALA A 6 17.05 20.23 -19.38
C ALA A 6 15.83 19.33 -19.59
N ILE A 7 15.88 18.08 -19.12
CA ILE A 7 14.68 17.25 -18.95
C ILE A 7 14.92 16.34 -17.74
N LEU A 8 14.62 16.81 -16.53
CA LEU A 8 14.31 15.92 -15.42
C LEU A 8 13.18 16.51 -14.58
N PHE A 9 12.08 15.76 -14.54
CA PHE A 9 11.05 15.76 -13.50
C PHE A 9 10.25 17.05 -13.29
N ARG A 10 9.34 17.31 -14.24
CA ARG A 10 8.12 18.07 -13.99
C ARG A 10 6.92 17.13 -13.88
N SER A 11 6.93 16.19 -12.95
CA SER A 11 5.71 15.46 -12.58
C SER A 11 5.89 14.74 -11.25
N LEU A 12 5.53 15.41 -10.14
CA LEU A 12 5.15 14.79 -8.87
C LEU A 12 4.60 15.86 -7.91
N HIS A 13 3.70 16.70 -8.41
CA HIS A 13 2.74 17.43 -7.58
C HIS A 13 1.51 17.75 -8.42
N GLN A 14 0.63 16.75 -8.57
CA GLN A 14 -0.80 17.01 -8.77
C GLN A 14 -1.56 16.21 -7.72
N ARG A 15 -1.57 16.76 -6.50
CA ARG A 15 -2.80 16.70 -5.71
C ARG A 15 -3.80 17.56 -6.46
N ARG A 16 -4.81 16.95 -7.09
CA ARG A 16 -6.03 17.66 -7.48
C ARG A 16 -7.23 16.97 -6.85
N PRO A 17 -8.10 17.70 -6.15
CA PRO A 17 -9.39 17.20 -5.69
C PRO A 17 -10.32 17.03 -6.89
N PHE A 18 -11.17 16.00 -6.83
CA PHE A 18 -12.26 15.78 -7.78
C PHE A 18 -13.22 16.98 -7.72
N GLY A 19 -13.23 17.79 -8.78
CA GLY A 19 -14.26 18.79 -9.04
C GLY A 19 -15.26 18.23 -10.05
N LEU A 20 -16.49 18.03 -9.60
CA LEU A 20 -17.66 17.94 -10.45
C LEU A 20 -17.89 19.32 -11.08
N ASP A 21 -17.90 19.38 -12.41
CA ASP A 21 -18.75 20.31 -13.15
C ASP A 21 -18.91 19.78 -14.59
N ARG A 22 -20.11 19.26 -14.86
CA ARG A 22 -20.61 18.94 -16.21
C ARG A 22 -21.92 19.72 -16.38
N LEU A 23 -21.89 20.75 -17.20
CA LEU A 23 -23.09 21.38 -17.75
C LEU A 23 -23.04 21.29 -19.28
N VAL A 24 -24.12 20.70 -19.82
CA VAL A 24 -24.85 21.02 -21.06
C VAL A 24 -24.00 20.97 -22.35
N THR A 25 -24.28 20.06 -23.29
CA THR A 25 -25.36 20.25 -24.27
C THR A 25 -26.09 18.95 -24.62
N ALA A 26 -27.41 19.07 -24.71
CA ALA A 26 -28.29 18.11 -25.36
C ALA A 26 -28.38 18.46 -26.85
N GLU A 27 -28.31 17.46 -27.73
CA GLU A 27 -28.94 17.53 -29.04
C GLU A 27 -29.80 16.29 -29.27
N VAL A 28 -31.02 16.61 -29.67
CA VAL A 28 -32.13 15.72 -30.00
C VAL A 28 -32.08 15.48 -31.51
N THR A 29 -32.00 14.24 -31.94
CA THR A 29 -32.60 13.82 -33.22
C THR A 29 -33.19 12.42 -33.10
N ARG A 30 -34.49 12.36 -33.38
CA ARG A 30 -35.33 11.18 -33.51
C ARG A 30 -34.90 10.33 -34.71
N THR A 31 -34.83 9.02 -34.55
CA THR A 31 -35.14 8.07 -35.63
C THR A 31 -35.83 6.83 -35.07
N VAL A 32 -36.85 6.42 -35.79
CA VAL A 32 -37.85 5.38 -35.53
C VAL A 32 -37.30 3.97 -35.73
N GLY A 33 -37.75 3.06 -34.85
CA GLY A 33 -38.07 1.66 -35.19
C GLY A 33 -36.90 0.71 -35.39
N LEU A 34 -36.69 -0.21 -34.42
CA LEU A 34 -36.95 -1.64 -34.62
C LEU A 34 -36.75 -2.40 -33.31
N SER A 35 -37.70 -3.29 -33.08
CA SER A 35 -37.83 -4.21 -31.95
C SER A 35 -36.74 -5.28 -31.96
N ALA A 36 -36.11 -5.53 -30.82
CA ALA A 36 -35.60 -6.85 -30.44
C ALA A 36 -35.37 -6.91 -28.92
N THR A 37 -36.29 -7.60 -28.25
CA THR A 37 -36.16 -8.10 -26.88
C THR A 37 -35.09 -9.20 -26.83
N ILE A 38 -34.18 -9.17 -25.85
CA ILE A 38 -33.87 -10.27 -24.92
C ILE A 38 -32.86 -9.77 -23.87
N PRO A 39 -33.04 -10.14 -22.59
CA PRO A 39 -32.34 -9.55 -21.44
C PRO A 39 -31.08 -10.34 -21.08
N LEU A 40 -30.15 -9.74 -20.34
CA LEU A 40 -29.36 -10.45 -19.34
C LEU A 40 -28.71 -9.46 -18.35
N ALA A 41 -28.94 -9.77 -17.09
CA ALA A 41 -28.62 -9.00 -15.89
C ALA A 41 -27.15 -8.61 -15.76
N PHE A 42 -26.90 -7.34 -15.49
CA PHE A 42 -25.74 -6.92 -14.71
C PHE A 42 -26.22 -6.30 -13.41
N GLY A 43 -25.92 -7.01 -12.33
CA GLY A 43 -26.22 -6.62 -10.96
C GLY A 43 -25.64 -5.25 -10.65
N HIS A 44 -26.57 -4.32 -10.43
CA HIS A 44 -26.34 -2.99 -9.87
C HIS A 44 -25.89 -3.15 -8.42
N TRP A 45 -24.59 -3.03 -8.13
CA TRP A 45 -24.10 -2.77 -6.77
C TRP A 45 -24.45 -1.33 -6.42
N GLN A 46 -25.62 -1.14 -5.85
CA GLN A 46 -26.10 0.13 -5.33
C GLN A 46 -25.39 0.40 -4.01
N TYR A 47 -24.41 1.31 -4.04
CA TYR A 47 -23.85 1.93 -2.84
C TYR A 47 -24.90 2.88 -2.27
N VAL A 48 -25.64 2.42 -1.25
CA VAL A 48 -26.62 3.24 -0.52
C VAL A 48 -25.88 4.06 0.52
N GLY A 49 -25.85 5.38 0.33
CA GLY A 49 -25.33 6.35 1.27
C GLY A 49 -26.19 6.41 2.54
N ASN A 50 -25.53 6.32 3.69
CA ASN A 50 -26.13 6.52 5.00
C ASN A 50 -26.49 8.00 5.17
N THR A 51 -27.79 8.30 5.17
CA THR A 51 -28.32 9.58 5.67
C THR A 51 -28.70 9.41 7.13
N ALA A 52 -28.08 10.23 7.98
CA ALA A 52 -28.44 10.37 9.37
C ALA A 52 -29.77 11.12 9.48
N GLN A 53 -30.76 10.53 10.15
CA GLN A 53 -31.80 11.27 10.86
C GLN A 53 -32.37 10.39 11.96
N GLY A 54 -32.17 10.84 13.20
CA GLY A 54 -32.73 10.20 14.37
C GLY A 54 -34.21 10.52 14.50
N HIS A 55 -35.01 9.50 14.80
CA HIS A 55 -36.22 9.68 15.59
C HIS A 55 -36.37 8.51 16.56
N ARG A 56 -36.42 8.89 17.85
CA ARG A 56 -36.95 8.12 18.98
C ARG A 56 -38.34 7.59 18.65
N LEU A 57 -38.66 6.36 19.08
CA LEU A 57 -39.86 6.06 19.88
C LEU A 57 -39.69 4.70 20.60
N ASN A 58 -40.32 4.60 21.77
CA ASN A 58 -40.07 3.66 22.85
C ASN A 58 -40.95 2.40 22.81
N SER A 59 -40.48 1.37 23.53
CA SER A 59 -41.23 0.32 24.27
C SER A 59 -42.04 -0.69 23.41
N THR A 60 -41.84 -2.00 23.54
CA THR A 60 -42.17 -2.81 24.72
C THR A 60 -41.35 -4.11 24.84
N LYS A 61 -40.68 -4.25 25.99
CA LYS A 61 -40.66 -5.37 26.97
C LYS A 61 -40.60 -6.86 26.53
N ALA A 62 -39.78 -7.60 27.31
CA ALA A 62 -39.58 -9.06 27.45
C ALA A 62 -38.49 -9.64 26.51
N ASN A 63 -37.36 -10.19 26.95
CA ASN A 63 -37.00 -10.87 28.21
C ASN A 63 -35.55 -10.55 28.61
N GLN A 64 -35.32 -10.27 29.89
CA GLN A 64 -34.01 -10.52 30.52
C GLN A 64 -34.01 -11.97 31.04
N PRO A 65 -32.84 -12.61 31.10
CA PRO A 65 -32.24 -12.78 32.42
C PRO A 65 -30.77 -12.33 32.46
N ASN A 66 -30.55 -11.39 33.37
CA ASN A 66 -29.45 -11.22 34.32
C ASN A 66 -28.00 -11.60 34.02
N ASP A 67 -27.16 -10.68 34.48
CA ASP A 67 -25.91 -10.91 35.22
C ASP A 67 -24.69 -11.41 34.44
N LYS A 68 -23.81 -10.46 34.05
CA LYS A 68 -22.54 -10.20 34.76
C LYS A 68 -21.57 -9.31 33.96
N LYS A 69 -21.10 -8.28 34.66
CA LYS A 69 -19.73 -7.72 34.64
C LYS A 69 -19.14 -7.25 33.29
N LYS A 70 -19.04 -5.91 33.21
CA LYS A 70 -18.00 -5.16 32.50
C LYS A 70 -16.62 -5.80 32.73
N PRO A 71 -15.87 -6.23 31.70
CA PRO A 71 -14.47 -6.59 31.88
C PRO A 71 -13.64 -5.30 31.78
N THR A 72 -13.46 -4.62 32.91
CA THR A 72 -12.20 -3.93 33.17
C THR A 72 -11.15 -5.00 33.43
N GLY A 73 -10.36 -5.34 32.42
CA GLY A 73 -9.31 -6.34 32.56
C GLY A 73 -8.24 -6.13 31.50
N LYS A 74 -7.02 -5.78 31.95
CA LYS A 74 -5.79 -6.03 31.19
C LYS A 74 -5.77 -7.53 30.86
N GLY A 75 -6.27 -7.89 29.69
CA GLY A 75 -6.38 -9.29 29.27
C GLY A 75 -5.00 -9.89 29.13
N ASN A 76 -4.72 -10.93 29.91
CA ASN A 76 -3.63 -11.85 29.63
C ASN A 76 -3.85 -12.40 28.22
N LYS A 77 -2.98 -12.02 27.27
CA LYS A 77 -2.98 -12.62 25.94
C LYS A 77 -2.76 -14.13 26.11
N PRO A 78 -3.60 -15.01 25.53
CA PRO A 78 -3.41 -16.44 25.63
C PRO A 78 -2.01 -16.81 25.12
N LYS A 79 -1.30 -17.63 25.91
CA LYS A 79 0.04 -18.10 25.57
C LYS A 79 -0.08 -19.03 24.36
N LEU A 80 0.52 -18.64 23.24
CA LEU A 80 0.55 -19.42 22.01
C LEU A 80 1.06 -20.84 22.30
N THR A 81 0.36 -21.86 21.79
CA THR A 81 0.72 -23.27 21.94
C THR A 81 2.05 -23.57 21.25
N ARG A 82 2.65 -24.73 21.56
CA ARG A 82 3.91 -25.15 20.94
C ARG A 82 3.77 -25.32 19.42
N GLU A 83 2.65 -25.88 18.96
CA GLU A 83 2.39 -26.12 17.53
C GLU A 83 2.17 -24.81 16.76
N GLU A 84 1.36 -23.90 17.29
CA GLU A 84 1.16 -22.57 16.66
C GLU A 84 2.47 -21.77 16.57
N LYS A 85 3.36 -21.88 17.57
CA LYS A 85 4.70 -21.27 17.50
C LYS A 85 5.55 -21.87 16.38
N LYS A 86 5.48 -23.19 16.20
CA LYS A 86 6.22 -23.91 15.16
C LYS A 86 5.70 -23.52 13.77
N GLU A 87 4.39 -23.54 13.58
CA GLU A 87 3.75 -23.13 12.32
C GLU A 87 4.09 -21.67 11.97
N ARG A 88 4.04 -20.76 12.95
CA ARG A 88 4.43 -19.36 12.74
C ARG A 88 5.89 -19.21 12.34
N LYS A 89 6.78 -20.02 12.93
CA LYS A 89 8.21 -20.03 12.59
C LYS A 89 8.41 -20.53 11.15
N GLU A 90 7.78 -21.64 10.78
CA GLU A 90 7.86 -22.21 9.43
C GLU A 90 7.31 -21.24 8.37
N LYS A 91 6.18 -20.57 8.65
CA LYS A 91 5.63 -19.51 7.78
C LYS A 91 6.61 -18.35 7.56
N ARG A 92 7.31 -17.93 8.62
CA ARG A 92 8.32 -16.85 8.55
C ARG A 92 9.56 -17.29 7.76
N GLU A 93 10.05 -18.50 7.99
CA GLU A 93 11.21 -19.02 7.25
C GLU A 93 10.87 -19.22 5.77
N LYS A 94 9.65 -19.66 5.46
CA LYS A 94 9.16 -19.81 4.09
C LYS A 94 9.14 -18.47 3.34
N VAL A 95 8.57 -17.41 3.91
CA VAL A 95 8.51 -16.10 3.23
C VAL A 95 9.90 -15.49 3.01
N VAL A 96 10.83 -15.71 3.96
CA VAL A 96 12.22 -15.27 3.81
C VAL A 96 12.89 -15.98 2.65
N ARG A 97 12.73 -17.30 2.55
CA ARG A 97 13.27 -18.08 1.44
C ARG A 97 12.69 -17.66 0.10
N GLU A 98 11.36 -17.55 0.00
CA GLU A 98 10.66 -17.14 -1.23
C GLU A 98 11.10 -15.74 -1.69
N PHE A 99 11.27 -14.80 -0.76
CA PHE A 99 11.74 -13.47 -1.10
C PHE A 99 13.21 -13.44 -1.55
N ASN A 100 14.07 -14.22 -0.91
CA ASN A 100 15.47 -14.37 -1.35
C ASN A 100 15.54 -14.97 -2.76
N GLU A 101 14.72 -15.97 -3.06
CA GLU A 101 14.62 -16.57 -4.40
C GLU A 101 14.12 -15.55 -5.43
N PHE A 102 13.09 -14.75 -5.07
CA PHE A 102 12.55 -13.70 -5.93
C PHE A 102 13.57 -12.61 -6.28
N ILE A 103 14.36 -12.16 -5.30
CA ILE A 103 15.40 -11.12 -5.47
C ILE A 103 16.68 -11.66 -6.10
N GLY A 104 16.96 -12.95 -6.03
CA GLY A 104 18.14 -13.52 -6.67
C GLY A 104 19.47 -12.96 -6.11
N ARG A 105 20.28 -12.34 -6.98
CA ARG A 105 21.67 -11.93 -6.65
C ARG A 105 21.78 -10.49 -6.13
N ARG A 106 20.65 -9.80 -5.93
CA ARG A 106 20.58 -8.42 -5.41
C ARG A 106 21.31 -7.42 -6.34
N LYS A 107 21.37 -7.72 -7.64
CA LYS A 107 21.95 -6.86 -8.68
C LYS A 107 20.95 -5.86 -9.21
N LEU A 108 21.40 -4.87 -9.99
CA LEU A 108 20.56 -3.81 -10.53
C LEU A 108 19.32 -4.36 -11.27
N GLU A 109 19.47 -5.46 -12.00
CA GLU A 109 18.37 -6.12 -12.71
C GLU A 109 17.29 -6.64 -11.75
N ASP A 110 17.71 -7.21 -10.62
CA ASP A 110 16.82 -7.70 -9.56
C ASP A 110 16.06 -6.54 -8.89
N TRP A 111 16.76 -5.44 -8.62
CA TRP A 111 16.15 -4.22 -8.10
C TRP A 111 15.14 -3.60 -9.09
N LYS A 112 15.43 -3.63 -10.40
CA LYS A 112 14.51 -3.20 -11.46
C LYS A 112 13.27 -4.09 -11.51
N LYS A 113 13.45 -5.41 -11.47
CA LYS A 113 12.36 -6.39 -11.39
C LYS A 113 11.44 -6.09 -10.20
N LEU A 114 12.01 -5.81 -9.04
CA LEU A 114 11.24 -5.42 -7.86
C LEU A 114 10.45 -4.13 -8.09
N CYS A 115 11.07 -3.09 -8.66
CA CYS A 115 10.38 -1.85 -9.01
C CYS A 115 9.20 -2.10 -9.98
N GLU A 116 9.41 -2.91 -11.01
CA GLU A 116 8.40 -3.28 -11.99
C GLU A 116 7.24 -4.07 -11.36
N THR A 117 7.55 -5.04 -10.50
CA THR A 117 6.56 -5.86 -9.79
C THR A 117 5.67 -4.99 -8.90
N ILE A 118 6.27 -4.01 -8.21
CA ILE A 118 5.52 -3.02 -7.43
C ILE A 118 4.70 -2.11 -8.35
N GLY A 119 5.13 -1.90 -9.59
CA GLY A 119 4.55 -1.01 -10.60
C GLY A 119 5.09 0.41 -10.55
N LEU A 120 6.34 0.59 -10.13
CA LEU A 120 7.01 1.89 -10.09
C LEU A 120 7.48 2.25 -11.50
N ASP A 121 7.04 3.40 -11.99
CA ASP A 121 7.44 3.91 -13.31
C ASP A 121 8.63 4.86 -13.14
N GLY A 122 9.72 4.64 -13.90
CA GLY A 122 10.90 5.49 -13.85
C GLY A 122 12.14 4.88 -14.51
N GLU A 123 13.11 5.74 -14.83
CA GLU A 123 14.43 5.31 -15.31
C GLU A 123 15.34 4.96 -14.12
N PHE A 124 15.39 3.68 -13.77
CA PHE A 124 16.21 3.22 -12.67
C PHE A 124 17.61 2.80 -13.12
N ASN A 125 18.49 3.78 -13.29
CA ASN A 125 19.86 3.54 -13.79
C ASN A 125 20.85 3.09 -12.70
N SER A 126 20.43 3.02 -11.43
CA SER A 126 21.27 2.63 -10.31
C SER A 126 20.49 1.92 -9.20
N ILE A 127 21.18 1.13 -8.38
CA ILE A 127 20.57 0.47 -7.21
C ILE A 127 20.00 1.51 -6.24
N ASN A 128 20.72 2.62 -6.04
CA ASN A 128 20.26 3.70 -5.16
C ASN A 128 18.96 4.33 -5.64
N SER A 129 18.79 4.54 -6.96
CA SER A 129 17.54 5.09 -7.49
C SER A 129 16.37 4.11 -7.36
N CYS A 130 16.58 2.80 -7.57
CA CYS A 130 15.57 1.79 -7.27
C CYS A 130 15.17 1.84 -5.79
N ARG A 131 16.19 1.82 -4.91
CA ARG A 131 16.01 1.80 -3.47
C ARG A 131 15.21 3.00 -2.97
N GLU A 132 15.56 4.20 -3.43
CA GLU A 132 14.83 5.42 -3.05
C GLU A 132 13.36 5.36 -3.47
N ALA A 133 13.08 4.86 -4.69
CA ALA A 133 11.71 4.72 -5.17
C ALA A 133 10.91 3.68 -4.38
N ILE A 134 11.54 2.56 -4.00
CA ILE A 134 10.92 1.53 -3.16
C ILE A 134 10.69 2.03 -1.74
N GLU A 135 11.65 2.76 -1.15
CA GLU A 135 11.53 3.29 0.21
C GLU A 135 10.38 4.30 0.34
N ALA A 136 10.01 4.97 -0.76
CA ALA A 136 8.92 5.95 -0.83
C ALA A 136 7.52 5.33 -0.88
N VAL A 137 7.38 4.03 -1.15
CA VAL A 137 6.09 3.35 -1.16
C VAL A 137 5.88 2.49 0.09
N HIS A 138 4.62 2.24 0.40
CA HIS A 138 4.20 1.38 1.50
C HIS A 138 3.51 0.16 0.89
N VAL A 139 4.19 -0.98 0.90
CA VAL A 139 3.71 -2.26 0.37
C VAL A 139 4.11 -3.38 1.32
N ASN A 140 3.34 -4.46 1.33
CA ASN A 140 3.69 -5.65 2.11
C ASN A 140 4.49 -6.63 1.23
N ILE A 141 5.57 -7.21 1.77
CA ILE A 141 6.40 -8.19 1.06
C ILE A 141 5.60 -9.42 0.60
N TYR A 142 4.64 -9.88 1.41
CA TYR A 142 3.75 -10.99 1.01
C TYR A 142 2.99 -10.67 -0.28
N ASP A 143 2.49 -9.45 -0.41
CA ASP A 143 1.72 -9.04 -1.59
C ASP A 143 2.61 -8.90 -2.83
N VAL A 144 3.91 -8.61 -2.65
CA VAL A 144 4.89 -8.60 -3.75
C VAL A 144 5.11 -10.02 -4.28
N LEU A 145 5.25 -11.00 -3.39
CA LEU A 145 5.39 -12.42 -3.76
C LEU A 145 4.12 -12.96 -4.43
N ASP A 146 2.96 -12.65 -3.87
CA ASP A 146 1.66 -13.03 -4.44
C ASP A 146 1.50 -12.44 -5.87
N ALA A 147 1.93 -11.19 -6.08
CA ALA A 147 1.91 -10.55 -7.38
C ALA A 147 2.90 -11.18 -8.37
N ASP A 148 4.15 -11.44 -7.96
CA ASP A 148 5.14 -12.11 -8.81
C ASP A 148 4.67 -13.51 -9.23
N ALA A 149 4.17 -14.32 -8.30
CA ALA A 149 3.62 -15.65 -8.60
C ALA A 149 2.47 -15.57 -9.62
N THR A 150 1.57 -14.60 -9.47
CA THR A 150 0.47 -14.38 -10.43
C THR A 150 0.99 -13.95 -11.80
N ASN A 151 2.01 -13.10 -11.86
CA ASN A 151 2.61 -12.64 -13.10
C ASN A 151 3.36 -13.78 -13.82
N GLN A 152 4.05 -14.65 -13.08
CA GLN A 152 4.70 -15.85 -13.64
C GLN A 152 3.68 -16.84 -14.23
N ALA A 153 2.47 -16.92 -13.67
CA ALA A 153 1.38 -17.75 -14.20
C ALA A 153 0.68 -17.14 -15.43
N GLY A 154 1.17 -16.03 -15.98
CA GLY A 154 0.58 -15.32 -17.13
C GLY A 154 -0.53 -14.34 -16.76
N GLY A 155 -0.78 -14.13 -15.47
CA GLY A 155 -1.65 -13.07 -14.98
C GLY A 155 -0.98 -11.70 -15.00
N LYS A 156 -1.72 -10.67 -14.59
CA LYS A 156 -1.17 -9.33 -14.33
C LYS A 156 -1.71 -8.80 -13.02
N ALA A 157 -0.89 -8.86 -11.97
CA ALA A 157 -1.21 -8.39 -10.64
C ALA A 157 -0.16 -7.38 -10.15
N ARG A 158 -0.59 -6.52 -9.22
CA ARG A 158 0.27 -5.56 -8.52
C ARG A 158 -0.02 -5.64 -7.02
N PRO A 159 1.00 -5.48 -6.16
CA PRO A 159 0.81 -5.46 -4.72
C PRO A 159 -0.05 -4.27 -4.30
N GLN A 160 -0.81 -4.44 -3.21
CA GLN A 160 -1.57 -3.34 -2.62
C GLN A 160 -0.61 -2.27 -2.07
N ARG A 161 -0.83 -1.02 -2.48
CA ARG A 161 -0.11 0.14 -1.97
C ARG A 161 -0.94 0.87 -0.92
N PHE A 162 -0.28 1.28 0.15
CA PHE A 162 -0.87 2.04 1.23
C PHE A 162 -0.41 3.50 1.16
N GLN A 163 -1.27 4.41 1.61
CA GLN A 163 -0.93 5.84 1.63
C GLN A 163 -0.04 6.19 2.82
N THR A 164 -0.15 5.42 3.90
CA THR A 164 0.60 5.67 5.15
C THR A 164 1.23 4.38 5.69
N PRO A 165 2.32 4.49 6.47
CA PRO A 165 2.86 3.35 7.22
C PRO A 165 1.84 2.76 8.21
N TYR A 166 0.93 3.59 8.72
CA TYR A 166 -0.12 3.16 9.64
C TYR A 166 -1.10 2.19 8.98
N GLU A 167 -1.60 2.53 7.77
CA GLU A 167 -2.48 1.65 6.99
C GLU A 167 -1.82 0.31 6.67
N LEU A 168 -0.54 0.34 6.26
CA LEU A 168 0.24 -0.88 6.05
C LEU A 168 0.34 -1.70 7.34
N SER A 169 0.63 -1.05 8.47
CA SER A 169 0.72 -1.70 9.78
C SER A 169 -0.58 -2.42 10.15
N GLU A 170 -1.72 -1.74 10.03
CA GLU A 170 -3.03 -2.31 10.36
C GLU A 170 -3.39 -3.47 9.44
N TYR A 171 -3.14 -3.31 8.13
CA TYR A 171 -3.33 -4.38 7.16
C TYR A 171 -2.47 -5.62 7.49
N SER A 172 -1.17 -5.43 7.70
CA SER A 172 -0.23 -6.53 8.00
C SER A 172 -0.60 -7.27 9.28
N LYS A 173 -1.03 -6.55 10.33
CA LYS A 173 -1.48 -7.14 11.59
C LYS A 173 -2.78 -7.91 11.43
N ARG A 174 -3.76 -7.34 10.73
CA ARG A 174 -5.07 -7.97 10.51
C ARG A 174 -4.96 -9.26 9.70
N MET A 175 -4.08 -9.27 8.69
CA MET A 175 -3.89 -10.41 7.79
C MET A 175 -2.82 -11.40 8.29
N ASP A 176 -2.17 -11.14 9.43
CA ASP A 176 -0.95 -11.84 9.92
C ASP A 176 0.17 -11.97 8.87
N LYS A 177 0.23 -11.01 7.94
CA LYS A 177 1.26 -10.89 6.89
C LYS A 177 2.43 -10.07 7.43
N ILE A 178 3.19 -10.63 8.38
CA ILE A 178 4.31 -9.96 9.07
C ILE A 178 5.64 -10.60 8.68
N TYR A 179 6.41 -9.90 7.86
CA TYR A 179 7.76 -10.33 7.50
C TYR A 179 8.70 -10.17 8.71
N PRO A 180 9.55 -11.18 9.01
CA PRO A 180 10.51 -11.10 10.11
C PRO A 180 11.49 -9.95 9.87
N ARG A 181 11.92 -9.28 10.94
CA ARG A 181 12.79 -8.10 10.84
C ARG A 181 14.20 -8.35 11.37
N GLU A 182 14.37 -9.47 12.07
CA GLU A 182 15.62 -9.87 12.68
C GLU A 182 16.72 -9.98 11.61
N ASP A 183 17.88 -9.36 11.87
CA ASP A 183 19.10 -9.43 11.05
C ASP A 183 19.03 -8.85 9.62
N ILE A 184 18.06 -7.97 9.34
CA ILE A 184 17.93 -7.36 8.01
C ILE A 184 18.80 -6.11 7.87
N ILE A 185 19.66 -6.13 6.85
CA ILE A 185 20.48 -4.98 6.47
C ILE A 185 19.59 -4.00 5.69
N ARG A 186 19.54 -2.75 6.14
CA ARG A 186 18.66 -1.72 5.53
C ARG A 186 18.98 -1.40 4.06
N SER A 187 20.23 -1.61 3.63
CA SER A 187 20.63 -1.40 2.23
C SER A 187 20.13 -2.46 1.27
N GLU A 188 19.61 -3.56 1.80
CA GLU A 188 19.10 -4.67 1.02
C GLU A 188 17.64 -4.45 0.59
N PRO A 189 17.15 -5.15 -0.45
CA PRO A 189 15.78 -5.02 -0.95
C PRO A 189 14.69 -5.21 0.11
N GLU A 190 14.87 -6.16 1.04
CA GLU A 190 13.96 -6.36 2.18
C GLU A 190 13.91 -5.10 3.03
N GLY A 191 15.08 -4.54 3.35
CA GLY A 191 15.24 -3.36 4.17
C GLY A 191 14.59 -2.11 3.58
N ALA A 192 14.54 -2.01 2.24
CA ALA A 192 13.87 -0.93 1.54
C ALA A 192 12.34 -1.01 1.64
N LEU A 193 11.79 -2.23 1.58
CA LEU A 193 10.34 -2.48 1.68
C LEU A 193 9.83 -2.42 3.11
N LEU A 194 10.64 -2.87 4.07
CA LEU A 194 10.23 -3.02 5.45
C LEU A 194 9.92 -1.70 6.13
N LYS A 195 8.71 -1.62 6.67
CA LYS A 195 8.25 -0.58 7.58
C LYS A 195 8.09 -1.17 8.98
N HIS A 196 8.17 -0.35 10.02
CA HIS A 196 7.88 -0.66 11.41
C HIS A 196 6.40 -0.98 11.60
N ILE A 197 6.00 -2.21 11.28
CA ILE A 197 4.62 -2.70 11.46
C ILE A 197 4.16 -2.57 12.92
N ALA A 198 5.04 -2.82 13.90
CA ALA A 198 4.70 -2.70 15.31
C ALA A 198 4.55 -1.24 15.79
N ASN A 199 5.32 -0.32 15.22
CA ASN A 199 5.34 1.09 15.60
C ASN A 199 5.52 1.99 14.36
N PRO A 200 4.45 2.24 13.59
CA PRO A 200 4.53 2.96 12.32
C PRO A 200 4.95 4.43 12.45
N ARG A 201 4.87 5.03 13.64
CA ARG A 201 5.32 6.41 13.89
C ARG A 201 6.82 6.60 13.64
N LEU A 202 7.61 5.57 13.92
CA LEU A 202 9.07 5.62 13.71
C LEU A 202 9.42 5.74 12.22
N ASP A 203 8.63 5.16 11.31
CA ASP A 203 8.86 5.35 9.88
C ASP A 203 8.51 6.76 9.43
N GLU A 204 7.40 7.33 9.93
CA GLU A 204 7.01 8.70 9.58
C GLU A 204 8.07 9.71 10.04
N GLU A 205 8.55 9.60 11.27
CA GLU A 205 9.62 10.45 11.80
C GLU A 205 10.90 10.31 10.98
N TRP A 206 11.29 9.07 10.67
CA TRP A 206 12.49 8.82 9.87
C TRP A 206 12.38 9.37 8.43
N GLN A 207 11.23 9.23 7.78
CA GLN A 207 11.00 9.78 6.45
C GLN A 207 11.08 11.31 6.47
N ARG A 208 10.47 11.97 7.46
CA ARG A 208 10.53 13.42 7.63
C ARG A 208 11.97 13.90 7.84
N GLU A 209 12.74 13.23 8.70
CA GLU A 209 14.16 13.57 8.90
C GLU A 209 15.01 13.40 7.65
N LYS A 210 14.76 12.33 6.87
CA LYS A 210 15.46 12.06 5.62
C LYS A 210 15.16 13.15 4.59
N GLU A 211 13.88 13.50 4.41
CA GLU A 211 13.45 14.57 3.52
C GLU A 211 14.06 15.92 3.92
N GLU A 212 14.10 16.23 5.22
CA GLU A 212 14.69 17.46 5.71
C GLU A 212 16.21 17.51 5.46
N LYS A 213 16.93 16.42 5.71
CA LYS A 213 18.37 16.32 5.38
C LYS A 213 18.63 16.53 3.89
N MET A 214 17.79 15.94 3.03
CA MET A 214 17.89 16.14 1.59
C MET A 214 17.61 17.59 1.17
N ARG A 215 16.60 18.23 1.79
CA ARG A 215 16.32 19.65 1.58
C ARG A 215 17.51 20.54 1.98
N ARG A 216 18.06 20.34 3.17
CA ARG A 216 19.24 21.08 3.68
C ARG A 216 20.46 20.89 2.77
N LYS A 217 20.72 19.67 2.32
CA LYS A 217 21.81 19.36 1.38
C LYS A 217 21.64 20.08 0.04
N LYS A 218 20.42 20.13 -0.49
CA LYS A 218 20.10 20.85 -1.73
C LYS A 218 20.29 22.36 -1.59
N GLU A 219 19.90 22.93 -0.46
CA GLU A 219 20.12 24.36 -0.15
C GLU A 219 21.62 24.70 -0.07
N MET A 220 22.42 23.85 0.58
CA MET A 220 23.88 24.00 0.66
C MET A 220 24.53 23.97 -0.73
N LEU A 221 24.21 22.95 -1.55
CA LEU A 221 24.72 22.84 -2.93
C LEU A 221 24.30 24.00 -3.85
N LYS A 222 23.16 24.63 -3.57
CA LYS A 222 22.71 25.83 -4.31
C LYS A 222 23.53 27.06 -3.92
N ARG A 223 23.93 27.19 -2.65
CA ARG A 223 24.80 28.27 -2.17
C ARG A 223 26.22 28.13 -2.76
N GLU A 224 26.77 26.93 -2.76
CA GLU A 224 28.11 26.66 -3.33
C GLU A 224 28.19 26.93 -4.83
N ARG A 225 27.12 26.70 -5.59
CA ARG A 225 27.06 27.00 -7.04
C ARG A 225 26.73 28.45 -7.38
N GLY A 226 26.30 29.24 -6.39
CA GLY A 226 25.96 30.65 -6.56
C GLY A 226 27.07 31.62 -6.15
N ASN A 227 28.16 31.11 -5.58
CA ASN A 227 29.44 31.80 -5.35
C ASN A 227 30.44 31.40 -6.44
#